data_AF-A0A243RRL7-F1
#
_entry.id   AF-A0A243RRL7-F1
#
_cell.length_a   1.000
_cell.length_b   1.000
_cell.length_c   1.000
_cell.angle_alpha   90.00
_cell.angle_beta   90.00
_cell.angle_gamma   90.00
#
_symmetry.space_group_name_H-M   'P 1'
#
loop_
_entity.id
_entity.type
_entity.pdbx_description
1 polymer ?
#
loop_
_entity_poly.entity_id
_entity_poly.type
_entity_poly.pdbx_seq_one_letter_code
_entity_poly.pdbx_strand_id
1 'polypeptide(L)'
;MNVPARVLEDFPELPADAEGLLIYGSQARQDAGPDSDLDVLALVTTQRPSTDAGYVHVSYYTRKQLSTGIGTLFGAHLKRDAKIVWDRHGYLTRAVEDMDEVDTKRLLARARSLSELFTSLERDLPKYLPGLLRQARYLLRSCLYAQAIADGAPCFSVRELAVRHEDPCLTSLLASRQPGEATTSDLEQCLSRLRRIIGEFPPSEHGSLEATVVNEWARPSDILSMAFMALGVTGKTSDYAEVEKILL
;
A
#
# COMPACT_ATOMS: atom_id res chain seq x y z
N MET A 1 -2.95 -17.77 16.61
CA MET A 1 -2.21 -16.52 16.28
C MET A 1 -1.63 -15.99 17.58
N ASN A 2 -0.37 -15.56 17.61
CA ASN A 2 0.31 -15.14 18.84
C ASN A 2 0.57 -13.63 18.80
N VAL A 3 -0.48 -12.82 18.93
CA VAL A 3 -0.36 -11.36 18.99
C VAL A 3 0.17 -10.98 20.38
N PRO A 4 1.24 -10.17 20.51
CA PRO A 4 1.79 -9.81 21.81
C PRO A 4 0.76 -9.08 22.69
N ALA A 5 0.74 -9.38 23.99
CA ALA A 5 -0.22 -8.80 24.94
C ALA A 5 -0.23 -7.25 24.91
N ARG A 6 0.96 -6.63 24.83
CA ARG A 6 1.11 -5.16 24.70
C ARG A 6 0.37 -4.56 23.51
N VAL A 7 0.20 -5.32 22.43
CA VAL A 7 -0.51 -4.85 21.22
C VAL A 7 -2.03 -4.97 21.43
N LEU A 8 -2.47 -5.97 22.20
CA LEU A 8 -3.88 -6.14 22.54
C LEU A 8 -4.35 -5.11 23.56
N GLU A 9 -3.46 -4.60 24.42
CA GLU A 9 -3.75 -3.50 25.36
C GLU A 9 -4.12 -2.19 24.64
N ASP A 10 -3.54 -1.97 23.46
CA ASP A 10 -3.82 -0.80 22.62
C ASP A 10 -5.09 -0.97 21.74
N PHE A 11 -5.74 -2.14 21.76
CA PHE A 11 -6.86 -2.41 20.85
C PHE A 11 -8.06 -1.51 21.19
N PRO A 12 -8.51 -0.66 20.24
CA PRO A 12 -9.55 0.32 20.52
C PRO A 12 -10.93 -0.33 20.66
N GLU A 13 -11.85 0.34 21.35
CA GLU A 13 -13.25 -0.05 21.32
C GLU A 13 -13.78 0.02 19.88
N LEU A 14 -14.30 -1.10 19.39
CA LEU A 14 -14.93 -1.16 18.07
C LEU A 14 -16.32 -0.53 18.12
N PRO A 15 -16.76 0.10 17.03
CA PRO A 15 -18.09 0.66 16.98
C PRO A 15 -19.18 -0.42 17.05
N ALA A 16 -20.34 -0.04 17.58
CA ALA A 16 -21.46 -0.95 17.80
C ALA A 16 -22.03 -1.58 16.52
N ASP A 17 -21.78 -0.97 15.36
CA ASP A 17 -22.20 -1.47 14.04
C ASP A 17 -21.09 -2.26 13.32
N ALA A 18 -20.03 -2.65 14.01
CA ALA A 18 -19.09 -3.65 13.48
C ALA A 18 -19.82 -4.99 13.30
N GLU A 19 -19.62 -5.64 12.15
CA GLU A 19 -20.23 -6.93 11.76
C GLU A 19 -19.20 -8.02 11.49
N GLY A 20 -17.93 -7.66 11.32
CA GLY A 20 -16.83 -8.60 11.15
C GLY A 20 -15.48 -7.94 11.43
N LEU A 21 -14.47 -8.78 11.70
CA LEU A 21 -13.10 -8.40 11.99
C LEU A 21 -12.15 -9.40 11.34
N LEU A 22 -11.18 -8.89 10.59
CA LEU A 22 -10.02 -9.66 10.16
C LEU A 22 -8.73 -8.95 10.54
N ILE A 23 -7.68 -9.75 10.69
CA ILE A 23 -6.30 -9.28 10.83
C ILE A 23 -5.59 -9.58 9.52
N TYR A 24 -4.75 -8.65 9.06
CA TYR A 24 -3.94 -8.82 7.87
C TYR A 24 -2.50 -8.35 8.13
N GLY A 25 -1.67 -8.30 7.09
CA GLY A 25 -0.28 -7.88 7.22
C GLY A 25 0.59 -8.89 7.97
N SER A 26 1.62 -8.38 8.65
CA SER A 26 2.71 -9.22 9.15
C SER A 26 2.32 -10.15 10.31
N GLN A 27 1.39 -9.71 11.16
CA GLN A 27 0.84 -10.50 12.26
C GLN A 27 0.04 -11.70 11.73
N ALA A 28 -0.79 -11.48 10.70
CA ALA A 28 -1.58 -12.54 10.07
C ALA A 28 -0.72 -13.61 9.38
N ARG A 29 0.40 -13.19 8.78
CA ARG A 29 1.39 -14.06 8.14
C ARG A 29 2.35 -14.76 9.10
N GLN A 30 2.40 -14.35 10.36
CA GLN A 30 3.39 -14.82 11.34
C GLN A 30 4.84 -14.48 10.96
N ASP A 31 5.05 -13.38 10.24
CA ASP A 31 6.37 -12.84 9.89
C ASP A 31 6.64 -11.47 10.55
N ALA A 32 5.83 -11.11 11.55
CA ALA A 32 5.97 -9.90 12.35
C ALA A 32 7.34 -9.84 13.06
N GLY A 33 7.95 -8.66 13.07
CA GLY A 33 9.10 -8.34 13.92
C GLY A 33 8.67 -7.74 15.27
N PRO A 34 9.65 -7.41 16.14
CA PRO A 34 9.37 -6.80 17.44
C PRO A 34 8.49 -5.55 17.35
N ASP A 35 8.74 -4.66 16.40
CA ASP A 35 8.05 -3.37 16.30
C ASP A 35 6.92 -3.37 15.25
N SER A 36 6.38 -4.55 14.93
CA SER A 36 5.32 -4.69 13.94
C SER A 36 3.95 -4.38 14.54
N ASP A 37 3.25 -3.48 13.86
CA ASP A 37 1.87 -3.10 14.15
C ASP A 37 0.89 -4.24 13.84
N LEU A 38 -0.31 -4.14 14.41
CA LEU A 38 -1.45 -4.98 14.13
C LEU A 38 -2.40 -4.24 13.19
N ASP A 39 -2.43 -4.70 11.94
CA ASP A 39 -3.35 -4.21 10.93
C ASP A 39 -4.68 -4.99 11.02
N VAL A 40 -5.76 -4.25 11.27
CA VAL A 40 -7.10 -4.79 11.48
C VAL A 40 -8.04 -4.16 10.47
N LEU A 41 -8.89 -4.98 9.85
CA LEU A 41 -10.02 -4.49 9.07
C LEU A 41 -11.31 -4.86 9.79
N ALA A 42 -12.12 -3.85 10.06
CA ALA A 42 -13.45 -4.02 10.62
C ALA A 42 -14.51 -3.78 9.53
N LEU A 43 -15.38 -4.76 9.32
CA LEU A 43 -16.56 -4.61 8.48
C LEU A 43 -17.62 -3.83 9.26
N VAL A 44 -18.05 -2.68 8.75
CA VAL A 44 -19.02 -1.80 9.39
C VAL A 44 -20.18 -1.47 8.44
N THR A 45 -21.30 -1.03 8.99
CA THR A 45 -22.45 -0.62 8.17
C THR A 45 -22.29 0.79 7.60
N THR A 46 -21.63 1.68 8.35
CA THR A 46 -21.49 3.11 8.00
C THR A 46 -20.02 3.48 7.82
N GLN A 47 -19.71 4.12 6.69
CA GLN A 47 -18.37 4.61 6.36
C GLN A 47 -17.86 5.57 7.44
N ARG A 48 -16.58 5.41 7.79
CA ARG A 48 -15.89 6.20 8.82
C ARG A 48 -14.37 6.18 8.58
N PRO A 49 -13.63 7.16 9.10
CA PRO A 49 -12.17 7.16 9.02
C PRO A 49 -11.56 6.01 9.83
N SER A 50 -10.34 5.63 9.46
CA SER A 50 -9.54 4.65 10.20
C SER A 50 -9.17 5.17 11.61
N THR A 51 -8.76 4.27 12.49
CA THR A 51 -8.31 4.61 13.85
C THR A 51 -6.93 4.02 14.12
N ASP A 52 -6.02 4.87 14.54
CA ASP A 52 -4.71 4.49 15.08
C ASP A 52 -4.76 4.54 16.61
N ALA A 53 -4.41 3.42 17.26
CA ALA A 53 -4.27 3.31 18.70
C ALA A 53 -2.99 2.53 19.01
N GLY A 54 -1.93 3.23 19.41
CA GLY A 54 -0.64 2.61 19.75
C GLY A 54 -0.07 1.75 18.62
N TYR A 55 0.01 0.43 18.84
CA TYR A 55 0.43 -0.55 17.83
C TYR A 55 -0.71 -1.13 16.98
N VAL A 56 -1.94 -0.63 17.10
CA VAL A 56 -3.11 -1.13 16.38
C VAL A 56 -3.61 -0.09 15.39
N HIS A 57 -3.72 -0.50 14.13
CA HIS A 57 -4.37 0.28 13.08
C HIS A 57 -5.66 -0.44 12.66
N VAL A 58 -6.81 0.22 12.83
CA VAL A 58 -8.12 -0.31 12.46
C VAL A 58 -8.67 0.47 11.26
N SER A 59 -8.73 -0.19 10.11
CA SER A 59 -9.39 0.34 8.92
C SER A 59 -10.84 -0.13 8.87
N TYR A 60 -11.77 0.80 8.63
CA TYR A 60 -13.21 0.49 8.60
C TYR A 60 -13.74 0.46 7.18
N TYR A 61 -14.34 -0.66 6.79
CA TYR A 61 -14.88 -0.84 5.45
C TYR A 61 -16.34 -1.23 5.50
N THR A 62 -17.15 -0.58 4.69
CA THR A 62 -18.47 -1.09 4.32
C THR A 62 -18.36 -2.23 3.31
N ARG A 63 -19.41 -3.05 3.20
CA ARG A 63 -19.49 -4.10 2.16
C ARG A 63 -19.26 -3.53 0.75
N LYS A 64 -19.81 -2.35 0.46
CA LYS A 64 -19.61 -1.63 -0.81
C LYS A 64 -18.15 -1.21 -1.00
N GLN A 65 -17.44 -0.81 0.05
CA GLN A 65 -16.02 -0.49 -0.05
C GLN A 65 -15.16 -1.74 -0.22
N LEU A 66 -15.49 -2.86 0.43
CA LEU A 66 -14.77 -4.12 0.25
C LEU A 66 -14.94 -4.68 -1.16
N SER A 67 -16.13 -4.58 -1.76
CA SER A 67 -16.40 -5.14 -3.09
C SER A 67 -15.54 -4.52 -4.20
N THR A 68 -14.98 -3.33 -4.00
CA THR A 68 -14.05 -2.73 -4.97
C THR A 68 -12.63 -3.30 -4.86
N GLY A 69 -12.35 -4.14 -3.86
CA GLY A 69 -11.07 -4.82 -3.72
C GLY A 69 -10.87 -5.95 -4.73
N ILE A 70 -11.93 -6.38 -5.41
CA ILE A 70 -11.88 -7.46 -6.41
C ILE A 70 -10.88 -7.11 -7.50
N GLY A 71 -9.94 -8.03 -7.76
CA GLY A 71 -8.86 -7.91 -8.73
C GLY A 71 -7.71 -6.99 -8.30
N THR A 72 -7.79 -6.32 -7.14
CA THR A 72 -6.72 -5.43 -6.67
C THR A 72 -5.65 -6.20 -5.91
N LEU A 73 -4.43 -5.64 -5.81
CA LEU A 73 -3.40 -6.19 -4.90
C LEU A 73 -3.91 -6.28 -3.45
N PHE A 74 -4.74 -5.32 -3.02
CA PHE A 74 -5.34 -5.34 -1.69
C PHE A 74 -6.26 -6.56 -1.50
N GLY A 75 -7.17 -6.81 -2.45
CA GLY A 75 -8.04 -7.98 -2.43
C GLY A 75 -7.27 -9.30 -2.47
N ALA A 76 -6.27 -9.39 -3.35
CA ALA A 76 -5.39 -10.57 -3.42
C ALA A 76 -4.58 -10.78 -2.14
N HIS A 77 -4.12 -9.70 -1.51
CA HIS A 77 -3.43 -9.74 -0.23
C HIS A 77 -4.35 -10.26 0.88
N LEU A 78 -5.58 -9.71 0.98
CA LEU A 78 -6.57 -10.19 1.94
C LEU A 78 -6.89 -11.68 1.73
N LYS A 79 -7.19 -12.09 0.50
CA LYS A 79 -7.52 -13.49 0.19
C LYS A 79 -6.44 -14.48 0.60
N ARG A 80 -5.17 -14.11 0.41
CA ARG A 80 -4.04 -14.99 0.70
C ARG A 80 -3.67 -15.02 2.19
N ASP A 81 -3.53 -13.84 2.80
CA ASP A 81 -2.83 -13.72 4.08
C ASP A 81 -3.77 -13.43 5.25
N ALA A 82 -4.96 -12.85 5.01
CA ALA A 82 -5.82 -12.40 6.11
C ALA A 82 -6.34 -13.56 6.96
N LYS A 83 -6.59 -13.26 8.23
CA LYS A 83 -7.20 -14.18 9.20
C LYS A 83 -8.44 -13.52 9.76
N ILE A 84 -9.59 -14.12 9.45
CA ILE A 84 -10.87 -13.68 10.00
C ILE A 84 -10.90 -14.10 11.47
N VAL A 85 -11.07 -13.13 12.36
CA VAL A 85 -11.13 -13.32 13.81
C VAL A 85 -12.58 -13.43 14.26
N TRP A 86 -13.46 -12.66 13.62
CA TRP A 86 -14.87 -12.61 13.93
C TRP A 86 -15.67 -12.25 12.68
N ASP A 87 -16.80 -12.89 12.46
CA ASP A 87 -17.70 -12.58 11.35
C ASP A 87 -19.11 -13.00 11.73
N ARG A 88 -19.94 -12.03 12.11
CA ARG A 88 -21.27 -12.31 12.69
C ARG A 88 -22.20 -13.00 11.71
N HIS A 89 -22.06 -12.69 10.42
CA HIS A 89 -23.03 -13.05 9.39
C HIS A 89 -22.40 -13.81 8.21
N GLY A 90 -21.08 -14.00 8.19
CA GLY A 90 -20.36 -14.60 7.06
C GLY A 90 -20.09 -13.62 5.92
N TYR A 91 -20.37 -12.32 6.09
CA TYR A 91 -20.20 -11.33 5.04
C TYR A 91 -18.74 -11.03 4.75
N LEU A 92 -17.91 -11.01 5.79
CA LEU A 92 -16.48 -10.75 5.63
C LEU A 92 -15.79 -11.93 4.96
N THR A 93 -16.14 -13.14 5.39
CA THR A 93 -15.67 -14.41 4.80
C THR A 93 -15.98 -14.45 3.32
N ARG A 94 -17.24 -14.26 2.95
CA ARG A 94 -17.66 -14.26 1.55
C ARG A 94 -16.96 -13.17 0.74
N ALA A 95 -16.86 -11.95 1.28
CA ALA A 95 -16.18 -10.86 0.57
C ALA A 95 -14.71 -11.17 0.29
N VAL A 96 -14.00 -11.84 1.20
CA VAL A 96 -12.60 -12.25 1.01
C VAL A 96 -12.49 -13.41 0.02
N GLU A 97 -13.40 -14.38 0.06
CA GLU A 97 -13.46 -15.50 -0.89
C GLU A 97 -13.74 -15.04 -2.33
N ASP A 98 -14.62 -14.05 -2.48
CA ASP A 98 -15.01 -13.44 -3.76
C ASP A 98 -13.91 -12.57 -4.40
N MET A 99 -12.78 -12.33 -3.72
CA MET A 99 -11.66 -11.58 -4.30
C MET A 99 -11.04 -12.36 -5.47
N ASP A 100 -10.90 -11.72 -6.63
CA ASP A 100 -10.41 -12.34 -7.86
C ASP A 100 -8.91 -12.09 -8.11
N GLU A 101 -8.37 -12.72 -9.15
CA GLU A 101 -6.99 -12.54 -9.61
C GLU A 101 -6.69 -11.11 -10.06
N VAL A 102 -5.42 -10.71 -9.85
CA VAL A 102 -4.93 -9.38 -10.22
C VAL A 102 -4.46 -9.40 -11.66
N ASP A 103 -4.90 -8.43 -12.46
CA ASP A 103 -4.29 -8.17 -13.78
C ASP A 103 -2.92 -7.51 -13.60
N THR A 104 -1.91 -8.36 -13.37
CA THR A 104 -0.52 -7.94 -13.12
C THR A 104 0.08 -7.19 -14.30
N LYS A 105 -0.31 -7.53 -15.54
CA LYS A 105 0.17 -6.84 -16.75
C LYS A 105 -0.33 -5.40 -16.79
N ARG A 106 -1.63 -5.20 -16.57
CA ARG A 106 -2.22 -3.86 -16.49
C ARG A 106 -1.63 -3.05 -15.34
N LEU A 107 -1.40 -3.69 -14.20
CA LEU A 107 -0.77 -3.05 -13.05
C LEU A 107 0.66 -2.56 -13.38
N LEU A 108 1.51 -3.42 -13.94
CA LEU A 108 2.88 -3.05 -14.29
C LEU A 108 2.91 -1.97 -15.39
N ALA A 109 2.01 -2.04 -16.36
CA ALA A 109 1.87 -0.99 -17.37
C ALA A 109 1.48 0.37 -16.76
N ARG A 110 0.53 0.37 -15.82
CA ARG A 110 0.11 1.58 -15.09
C ARG A 110 1.24 2.13 -14.21
N ALA A 111 1.96 1.27 -13.49
CA ALA A 111 3.12 1.66 -12.71
C ALA A 111 4.20 2.32 -13.59
N ARG A 112 4.39 1.82 -14.82
CA ARG A 112 5.26 2.46 -15.81
C ARG A 112 4.77 3.85 -16.19
N SER A 113 3.48 4.02 -16.52
CA SER A 113 2.93 5.35 -16.80
C SER A 113 3.15 6.32 -15.63
N LEU A 114 2.82 5.90 -14.41
CA LEU A 114 2.99 6.71 -13.20
C LEU A 114 4.45 7.07 -12.88
N SER A 115 5.41 6.29 -13.38
CA SER A 115 6.83 6.53 -13.14
C SER A 115 7.39 7.77 -13.85
N GLU A 116 6.63 8.41 -14.75
CA GLU A 116 7.01 9.68 -15.35
C GLU A 116 7.26 10.79 -14.32
N LEU A 117 6.57 10.71 -13.17
CA LEU A 117 6.72 11.64 -12.04
C LEU A 117 8.14 11.66 -11.45
N PHE A 118 8.98 10.69 -11.80
CA PHE A 118 10.36 10.60 -11.32
C PHE A 118 11.41 10.96 -12.38
N THR A 119 11.01 11.60 -13.48
CA THR A 119 11.92 11.95 -14.59
C THR A 119 12.35 13.41 -14.62
N SER A 120 11.87 14.24 -13.70
CA SER A 120 12.24 15.67 -13.59
C SER A 120 12.58 16.07 -12.15
N LEU A 121 13.26 15.16 -11.44
CA LEU A 121 13.58 15.29 -10.01
C LEU A 121 14.38 16.54 -9.68
N GLU A 122 15.16 17.07 -10.62
CA GLU A 122 15.93 18.31 -10.46
C GLU A 122 15.04 19.54 -10.22
N ARG A 123 13.75 19.48 -10.57
CA ARG A 123 12.77 20.55 -10.33
C ARG A 123 12.00 20.38 -9.03
N ASP A 124 11.82 19.14 -8.58
CA ASP A 124 11.00 18.80 -7.42
C ASP A 124 11.81 18.62 -6.12
N LEU A 125 13.11 18.29 -6.24
CA LEU A 125 14.01 18.12 -5.11
C LEU A 125 14.65 19.43 -4.66
N PRO A 126 14.97 19.57 -3.36
CA PRO A 126 14.68 18.62 -2.27
C PRO A 126 13.27 18.75 -1.68
N LYS A 127 12.50 19.75 -2.14
CA LYS A 127 11.21 20.18 -1.55
C LYS A 127 10.22 19.03 -1.35
N TYR A 128 10.10 18.14 -2.32
CA TYR A 128 9.13 17.04 -2.30
C TYR A 128 9.74 15.66 -2.00
N LEU A 129 10.99 15.61 -1.55
CA LEU A 129 11.70 14.35 -1.32
C LEU A 129 10.91 13.35 -0.45
N PRO A 130 10.32 13.72 0.71
CA PRO A 130 9.59 12.74 1.53
C PRO A 130 8.38 12.12 0.81
N GLY A 131 7.67 12.91 0.00
CA GLY A 131 6.51 12.43 -0.74
C GLY A 131 6.88 11.62 -1.96
N LEU A 132 7.87 12.06 -2.73
CA LEU A 132 8.43 11.29 -3.84
C LEU A 132 8.96 9.93 -3.38
N LEU A 133 9.68 9.88 -2.25
CA LEU A 133 10.19 8.64 -1.69
C LEU A 133 9.05 7.71 -1.24
N ARG A 134 8.00 8.24 -0.60
CA ARG A 134 6.81 7.46 -0.23
C ARG A 134 6.15 6.85 -1.47
N GLN A 135 6.00 7.62 -2.54
CA GLN A 135 5.42 7.16 -3.80
C GLN A 135 6.30 6.13 -4.52
N ALA A 136 7.62 6.32 -4.55
CA ALA A 136 8.56 5.37 -5.12
C ALA A 136 8.55 4.03 -4.37
N ARG A 137 8.49 4.05 -3.03
CA ARG A 137 8.34 2.85 -2.19
C ARG A 137 7.02 2.13 -2.46
N TYR A 138 5.92 2.87 -2.57
CA TYR A 138 4.61 2.33 -2.89
C TYR A 138 4.60 1.61 -4.24
N LEU A 139 5.08 2.26 -5.31
CA LEU A 139 5.15 1.64 -6.63
C LEU A 139 6.09 0.44 -6.66
N LEU A 140 7.27 0.54 -6.03
CA LEU A 140 8.22 -0.57 -5.97
C LEU A 140 7.61 -1.79 -5.29
N ARG A 141 6.98 -1.61 -4.13
CA ARG A 141 6.30 -2.71 -3.41
C ARG A 141 5.19 -3.32 -4.26
N SER A 142 4.38 -2.49 -4.91
CA SER A 142 3.28 -2.93 -5.77
C SER A 142 3.77 -3.74 -6.97
N CYS A 143 4.85 -3.30 -7.61
CA CYS A 143 5.46 -4.00 -8.74
C CYS A 143 6.06 -5.35 -8.32
N LEU A 144 6.71 -5.41 -7.15
CA LEU A 144 7.25 -6.67 -6.61
C LEU A 144 6.14 -7.68 -6.30
N TYR A 145 5.01 -7.22 -5.74
CA TYR A 145 3.85 -8.08 -5.50
C TYR A 145 3.26 -8.60 -6.82
N ALA A 146 3.12 -7.71 -7.81
CA ALA A 146 2.62 -8.08 -9.12
C ALA A 146 3.55 -9.09 -9.84
N GLN A 147 4.87 -8.95 -9.73
CA GLN A 147 5.83 -9.94 -10.24
C GLN A 147 5.66 -11.29 -9.54
N ALA A 148 5.61 -11.31 -8.21
CA ALA A 148 5.42 -12.55 -7.45
C ALA A 148 4.10 -13.26 -7.81
N ILE A 149 3.02 -12.51 -8.06
CA ILE A 149 1.75 -13.07 -8.55
C ILE A 149 1.91 -13.62 -9.98
N ALA A 150 2.53 -12.86 -10.88
CA ALA A 150 2.75 -13.28 -12.27
C ALA A 150 3.63 -14.53 -12.38
N ASP A 151 4.56 -14.72 -11.45
CA ASP A 151 5.44 -15.90 -11.35
C ASP A 151 4.73 -17.12 -10.74
N GLY A 152 3.44 -17.02 -10.42
CA GLY A 152 2.65 -18.12 -9.84
C GLY A 152 2.93 -18.39 -8.35
N ALA A 153 3.72 -17.53 -7.69
CA ALA A 153 4.04 -17.63 -6.28
C ALA A 153 3.74 -16.31 -5.56
N PRO A 154 2.46 -15.87 -5.44
CA PRO A 154 2.11 -14.61 -4.79
C PRO A 154 2.82 -14.43 -3.46
N CYS A 155 3.30 -13.22 -3.17
CA CYS A 155 4.00 -12.89 -1.93
C CYS A 155 3.80 -11.43 -1.55
N PHE A 156 3.28 -11.19 -0.35
CA PHE A 156 3.10 -9.84 0.22
C PHE A 156 4.01 -9.58 1.42
N SER A 157 5.07 -10.38 1.58
CA SER A 157 6.10 -10.18 2.59
C SER A 157 7.35 -9.59 1.95
N VAL A 158 7.68 -8.35 2.31
CA VAL A 158 8.92 -7.69 1.86
C VAL A 158 10.16 -8.51 2.27
N ARG A 159 10.14 -9.16 3.44
CA ARG A 159 11.26 -9.99 3.91
C ARG A 159 11.45 -11.22 3.02
N GLU A 160 10.37 -11.89 2.67
CA GLU A 160 10.42 -13.03 1.77
C GLU A 160 10.85 -12.59 0.36
N LEU A 161 10.34 -11.47 -0.14
CA LEU A 161 10.78 -10.88 -1.41
C LEU A 161 12.26 -10.52 -1.40
N ALA A 162 12.78 -9.96 -0.29
CA ALA A 162 14.20 -9.66 -0.14
C ALA A 162 15.06 -10.92 -0.32
N VAL A 163 14.61 -12.07 0.22
CA VAL A 163 15.29 -13.36 0.02
C VAL A 163 15.18 -13.82 -1.44
N ARG A 164 13.97 -13.79 -2.03
CA ARG A 164 13.73 -14.24 -3.41
C ARG A 164 14.52 -13.45 -4.46
N HIS A 165 14.73 -12.16 -4.21
CA HIS A 165 15.48 -11.27 -5.11
C HIS A 165 16.96 -11.13 -4.73
N GLU A 166 17.44 -11.86 -3.72
CA GLU A 166 18.80 -11.75 -3.18
C GLU A 166 19.19 -10.30 -2.81
N ASP A 167 18.22 -9.54 -2.30
CA ASP A 167 18.33 -8.12 -2.01
C ASP A 167 17.99 -7.82 -0.54
N PRO A 168 18.92 -8.05 0.40
CA PRO A 168 18.67 -7.87 1.83
C PRO A 168 18.31 -6.41 2.19
N CYS A 169 18.80 -5.44 1.41
CA CYS A 169 18.50 -4.02 1.60
C CYS A 169 17.03 -3.69 1.32
N LEU A 170 16.30 -4.54 0.60
CA LEU A 170 14.89 -4.33 0.31
C LEU A 170 14.04 -4.27 1.59
N THR A 171 14.39 -5.06 2.61
CA THR A 171 13.66 -5.08 3.89
C THR A 171 13.73 -3.73 4.60
N SER A 172 14.92 -3.11 4.67
CA SER A 172 15.05 -1.78 5.27
C SER A 172 14.45 -0.70 4.38
N LEU A 173 14.68 -0.77 3.06
CA LEU A 173 14.22 0.24 2.11
C LEU A 173 12.68 0.34 2.05
N LEU A 174 11.99 -0.78 2.20
CA LEU A 174 10.53 -0.89 2.15
C LEU A 174 9.89 -1.19 3.51
N ALA A 175 10.59 -1.00 4.63
CA ALA A 175 9.99 -1.13 5.96
C ALA A 175 8.81 -0.15 6.12
N SER A 176 7.74 -0.59 6.79
CA SER A 176 6.57 0.25 7.07
C SER A 176 6.91 1.46 7.94
N ARG A 177 7.78 1.26 8.93
CA ARG A 177 8.36 2.32 9.76
C ARG A 177 9.79 2.58 9.32
N GLN A 178 10.06 3.81 8.89
CA GLN A 178 11.37 4.25 8.44
C GLN A 178 12.00 5.11 9.53
N PRO A 179 13.12 4.68 10.14
CA PRO A 179 13.82 5.52 11.09
C PRO A 179 14.55 6.65 10.34
N GLY A 180 14.36 7.89 10.78
CA GLY A 180 15.11 9.05 10.26
C GLY A 180 14.42 9.80 9.12
N GLU A 181 15.13 10.79 8.58
CA GLU A 181 14.64 11.67 7.52
C GLU A 181 14.75 11.00 6.15
N ALA A 182 13.88 11.39 5.21
CA ALA A 182 13.94 10.92 3.84
C ALA A 182 15.26 11.35 3.17
N THR A 183 15.94 10.41 2.51
CA THR A 183 17.21 10.70 1.82
C THR A 183 17.09 10.51 0.31
N THR A 184 17.86 11.28 -0.46
CA THR A 184 17.95 11.12 -1.92
C THR A 184 18.50 9.74 -2.29
N SER A 185 19.42 9.19 -1.49
CA SER A 185 19.95 7.83 -1.66
C SER A 185 18.85 6.77 -1.60
N ASP A 186 17.91 6.86 -0.66
CA ASP A 186 16.78 5.93 -0.59
C ASP A 186 15.87 6.06 -1.82
N LEU A 187 15.65 7.29 -2.30
CA LEU A 187 14.87 7.54 -3.52
C LEU A 187 15.55 6.90 -4.73
N GLU A 188 16.83 7.18 -4.95
CA GLU A 188 17.62 6.61 -6.04
C GLU A 188 17.61 5.07 -6.00
N GLN A 189 17.75 4.49 -4.81
CA GLN A 189 17.68 3.04 -4.60
C GLN A 189 16.30 2.46 -4.95
N CYS A 190 15.21 3.15 -4.62
CA CYS A 190 13.86 2.74 -5.01
C CYS A 190 13.71 2.80 -6.54
N LEU A 191 14.11 3.92 -7.14
CA LEU A 191 13.93 4.14 -8.58
C LEU A 191 14.82 3.21 -9.42
N SER A 192 16.04 2.89 -8.97
CA SER A 192 16.90 1.91 -9.63
C SER A 192 16.25 0.53 -9.68
N ARG A 193 15.68 0.06 -8.57
CA ARG A 193 14.96 -1.22 -8.50
C ARG A 193 13.68 -1.20 -9.31
N LEU A 194 12.93 -0.10 -9.25
CA LEU A 194 11.71 0.07 -10.03
C LEU A 194 11.99 -0.03 -11.54
N ARG A 195 13.05 0.63 -12.04
CA ARG A 195 13.48 0.52 -13.44
C ARG A 195 13.81 -0.91 -13.87
N ARG A 196 14.39 -1.74 -12.99
CA ARG A 196 14.65 -3.16 -13.28
C ARG A 196 13.37 -3.96 -13.49
N ILE A 197 12.25 -3.54 -12.88
CA ILE A 197 10.96 -4.23 -12.97
C ILE A 197 10.16 -3.75 -14.18
N ILE A 198 10.01 -2.44 -14.35
CA ILE A 198 9.09 -1.85 -15.34
C ILE A 198 9.79 -1.27 -16.57
N GLY A 199 11.13 -1.32 -16.60
CA GLY A 199 11.96 -0.71 -17.64
C GLY A 199 12.18 0.80 -17.42
N GLU A 200 12.67 1.47 -18.47
CA GLU A 200 12.87 2.91 -18.45
C GLU A 200 11.56 3.68 -18.27
N PHE A 201 11.65 4.75 -17.48
CA PHE A 201 10.53 5.60 -17.17
C PHE A 201 10.16 6.44 -18.39
N PRO A 202 8.86 6.62 -18.68
CA PRO A 202 8.42 7.54 -19.71
C PRO A 202 8.82 8.98 -19.33
N PRO A 203 9.12 9.84 -20.31
CA PRO A 203 9.42 11.24 -20.04
C PRO A 203 8.20 11.93 -19.41
N SER A 204 8.45 12.86 -18.50
CA SER A 204 7.37 13.67 -17.91
C SER A 204 6.68 14.51 -18.98
N GLU A 205 5.35 14.44 -19.03
CA GLU A 205 4.56 15.28 -19.94
C GLU A 205 4.58 16.76 -19.51
N HIS A 206 4.56 17.01 -18.20
CA HIS A 206 4.38 18.35 -17.62
C HIS A 206 5.64 18.91 -16.93
N GLY A 207 6.63 18.06 -16.68
CA GLY A 207 7.98 18.41 -16.22
C GLY A 207 8.15 18.67 -14.72
N SER A 208 7.12 18.93 -13.92
CA SER A 208 7.25 18.96 -12.44
C SER A 208 5.98 18.44 -11.78
N LEU A 209 6.03 18.13 -10.49
CA LEU A 209 4.83 17.72 -9.74
C LEU A 209 3.76 18.82 -9.75
N GLU A 210 4.12 20.08 -9.48
CA GLU A 210 3.14 21.17 -9.52
C GLU A 210 2.57 21.38 -10.92
N ALA A 211 3.40 21.30 -11.96
CA ALA A 211 2.93 21.43 -13.34
C ALA A 211 1.98 20.28 -13.71
N THR A 212 2.27 19.06 -13.27
CA THR A 212 1.37 17.91 -13.45
C THR A 212 0.02 18.17 -12.80
N VAL A 213 0.01 18.63 -11.54
CA VAL A 213 -1.23 18.95 -10.82
C VAL A 213 -2.05 20.03 -11.55
N VAL A 214 -1.40 21.10 -12.00
CA VAL A 214 -2.09 22.20 -12.69
C VAL A 214 -2.69 21.76 -14.03
N ASN A 215 -1.94 20.98 -14.82
CA ASN A 215 -2.39 20.57 -16.15
C ASN A 215 -3.44 19.44 -16.11
N GLU A 216 -3.36 18.56 -15.12
CA GLU A 216 -4.29 17.43 -14.98
C GLU A 216 -5.54 17.77 -14.14
N TRP A 217 -5.59 18.93 -13.45
CA TRP A 217 -6.66 19.29 -12.49
C TRP A 217 -8.10 19.06 -12.99
N ALA A 218 -8.36 19.32 -14.28
CA ALA A 218 -9.69 19.18 -14.87
C ALA A 218 -10.08 17.71 -15.20
N ARG A 219 -9.16 16.76 -15.08
CA ARG A 219 -9.33 15.36 -15.46
C ARG A 219 -8.85 14.47 -14.32
N PRO A 220 -9.77 13.87 -13.54
CA PRO A 220 -9.38 12.89 -12.54
C PRO A 220 -8.56 11.77 -13.20
N SER A 221 -7.32 11.62 -12.77
CA SER A 221 -6.37 10.66 -13.28
C SER A 221 -5.48 10.15 -12.16
N ASP A 222 -4.94 8.95 -12.32
CA ASP A 222 -4.08 8.35 -11.29
C ASP A 222 -2.79 9.14 -11.09
N ILE A 223 -2.29 9.73 -12.17
CA ILE A 223 -1.11 10.57 -12.13
C ILE A 223 -1.36 11.84 -11.33
N LEU A 224 -2.55 12.45 -11.45
CA LEU A 224 -2.97 13.58 -10.63
C LEU A 224 -3.03 13.20 -9.14
N SER A 225 -3.66 12.07 -8.81
CA SER A 225 -3.75 11.58 -7.43
C SER A 225 -2.36 11.30 -6.85
N MET A 226 -1.48 10.65 -7.60
CA MET A 226 -0.12 10.35 -7.18
C MET A 226 0.73 11.60 -7.00
N ALA A 227 0.59 12.60 -7.89
CA ALA A 227 1.24 13.89 -7.76
C ALA A 227 0.78 14.62 -6.49
N PHE A 228 -0.53 14.67 -6.19
CA PHE A 228 -1.05 15.26 -4.95
C PHE A 228 -0.48 14.62 -3.69
N MET A 229 -0.39 13.29 -3.67
CA MET A 229 0.19 12.55 -2.55
C MET A 229 1.70 12.79 -2.40
N ALA A 230 2.41 13.00 -3.51
CA ALA A 230 3.83 13.36 -3.52
C ALA A 230 4.06 14.80 -3.00
N LEU A 231 3.17 15.74 -3.34
CA LEU A 231 3.21 17.11 -2.81
C LEU A 231 2.94 17.17 -1.29
N GLY A 232 2.36 16.12 -0.70
CA GLY A 232 2.03 16.05 0.73
C GLY A 232 0.79 16.87 1.11
N VAL A 233 -0.10 17.13 0.14
CA VAL A 233 -1.35 17.89 0.35
C VAL A 233 -2.43 17.01 1.01
N THR A 234 -2.29 15.69 0.96
CA THR A 234 -3.12 14.72 1.70
C THR A 234 -2.52 14.51 3.10
N GLY A 235 -3.35 14.48 4.15
CA GLY A 235 -2.97 14.50 5.56
C GLY A 235 -1.92 13.47 6.01
N LYS A 236 -1.36 13.70 7.21
CA LYS A 236 -0.23 13.00 7.82
C LYS A 236 -0.45 11.52 8.22
N THR A 237 -1.51 10.85 7.78
CA THR A 237 -1.75 9.46 8.17
C THR A 237 -1.07 8.50 7.19
N SER A 238 -0.41 7.49 7.76
CA SER A 238 0.29 6.42 7.06
C SER A 238 -0.70 5.44 6.43
N ASP A 239 -1.56 5.91 5.54
CA ASP A 239 -2.66 5.11 5.04
C ASP A 239 -2.29 4.45 3.70
N TYR A 240 -1.53 3.35 3.77
CA TYR A 240 -1.53 2.37 2.68
C TYR A 240 -2.95 1.82 2.41
N ALA A 241 -3.89 2.01 3.34
CA ALA A 241 -5.30 1.64 3.24
C ALA A 241 -6.22 2.76 2.66
N GLU A 242 -5.79 4.03 2.67
CA GLU A 242 -6.56 5.18 2.16
C GLU A 242 -5.96 5.81 0.90
N VAL A 243 -4.84 5.27 0.38
CA VAL A 243 -4.58 5.41 -1.05
C VAL A 243 -5.76 4.73 -1.73
N GLU A 244 -6.75 5.53 -2.12
CA GLU A 244 -7.84 5.15 -3.00
C GLU A 244 -7.27 4.17 -3.99
N LYS A 245 -7.57 2.88 -3.85
CA LYS A 245 -7.81 1.86 -4.88
C LYS A 245 -7.08 2.01 -6.23
N ILE A 246 -5.90 2.63 -6.31
CA ILE A 246 -5.19 3.02 -7.54
C ILE A 246 -4.23 1.90 -7.95
N LEU A 247 -4.62 0.64 -7.69
CA LEU A 247 -4.02 -0.53 -8.33
C LEU A 247 -5.06 -1.44 -8.98
N LEU A 248 -6.31 -0.96 -9.14
CA LEU A 248 -7.19 -1.25 -10.29
C LEU A 248 -8.13 -0.09 -10.59
#